data_AF-A0A6I2LXV8-F1
#
_entry.id   AF-A0A6I2LXV8-F1
#
_cell.length_a   1.000
_cell.length_b   1.000
_cell.length_c   1.000
_cell.angle_alpha   90.00
_cell.angle_beta   90.00
_cell.angle_gamma   90.00
#
_symmetry.space_group_name_H-M   'P 1'
#
loop_
_entity.id
_entity.type
_entity.pdbx_description
1 polymer ?
#
loop_
_entity_poly.entity_id
_entity_poly.type
_entity_poly.pdbx_seq_one_letter_code
_entity_poly.pdbx_strand_id
1 'polypeptide(L)'
;MSSLPITGLAPIRPGLPSRGSTAPAEALEAAFLEQMLTPMGLRAREGTLSGGAGESQFHSFLQQQYARLLSERIDLRLEGAKQ
;
A
#
# COMPACT_ATOMS: atom_id res chain seq x y z
N MET A 1 19.12 -38.89 -11.04
CA MET A 1 18.15 -37.91 -10.50
C MET A 1 18.76 -36.53 -10.70
N SER A 2 18.43 -35.85 -11.79
CA SER A 2 19.04 -34.55 -12.15
C SER A 2 18.27 -33.42 -11.48
N SER A 3 18.95 -32.69 -10.59
CA SER A 3 18.42 -31.48 -9.95
C SER A 3 18.38 -30.34 -10.97
N LEU A 4 17.21 -29.77 -11.22
CA LEU A 4 17.08 -28.54 -12.01
C LEU A 4 17.52 -27.34 -11.16
N PRO A 5 18.30 -26.40 -11.71
CA PRO A 5 18.61 -25.16 -11.01
C PRO A 5 17.35 -24.30 -10.92
N ILE A 6 17.00 -23.85 -9.71
CA ILE A 6 16.05 -22.75 -9.53
C ILE A 6 16.77 -21.49 -10.01
N THR A 7 16.71 -21.23 -11.31
CA THR A 7 17.19 -19.98 -11.92
C THR A 7 16.47 -18.82 -11.25
N GLY A 8 17.25 -17.94 -10.62
CA GLY A 8 16.75 -16.78 -9.89
C GLY A 8 15.83 -15.92 -10.74
N LEU A 9 14.57 -15.85 -10.34
CA LEU A 9 13.59 -14.91 -10.89
C LEU A 9 14.10 -13.50 -10.56
N ALA A 10 14.39 -12.69 -11.59
CA ALA A 10 14.67 -11.27 -11.40
C ALA A 10 13.53 -10.65 -10.58
N PRO A 11 13.81 -9.74 -9.63
CA PRO A 11 12.76 -9.10 -8.86
C PRO A 11 11.81 -8.41 -9.83
N ILE A 12 10.55 -8.85 -9.86
CA ILE A 12 9.48 -8.16 -10.57
C ILE A 12 9.42 -6.79 -9.91
N ARG A 13 9.93 -5.76 -10.59
CA ARG A 13 9.72 -4.38 -10.18
C ARG A 13 8.30 -4.05 -10.60
N PRO A 14 7.32 -3.95 -9.69
CA PRO A 14 6.02 -3.44 -10.09
C PRO A 14 6.26 -2.06 -10.71
N GLY A 15 5.79 -1.85 -11.94
CA GLY A 15 5.80 -0.53 -12.55
C GLY A 15 5.07 0.42 -11.58
N LEU A 16 5.71 1.52 -11.21
CA LEU A 16 5.07 2.47 -10.30
C LEU A 16 3.74 2.89 -10.94
N PRO A 17 2.60 2.75 -10.25
CA PRO A 17 1.36 3.30 -10.76
C PRO A 17 1.58 4.79 -10.99
N SER A 18 1.20 5.29 -12.18
CA SER A 18 1.22 6.72 -12.46
C SER A 18 0.31 7.38 -11.43
N ARG A 19 0.90 8.06 -10.45
CA ARG A 19 0.13 8.86 -9.48
C ARG A 19 -0.40 10.03 -10.29
N GLY A 20 -1.65 9.94 -10.75
CA GLY A 20 -2.39 11.13 -11.18
C GLY A 20 -2.19 12.22 -10.12
N SER A 21 -2.02 13.47 -10.56
CA SER A 21 -1.69 14.60 -9.68
C SER A 21 -2.78 14.79 -8.62
N THR A 22 -2.59 14.19 -7.45
CA THR A 22 -3.41 14.44 -6.25
C THR A 22 -3.10 15.82 -5.72
N ALA A 23 -4.13 16.54 -5.28
CA ALA A 23 -3.93 17.82 -4.62
C ALA A 23 -3.05 17.63 -3.36
N PRO A 24 -2.24 18.63 -2.96
CA PRO A 24 -1.37 18.50 -1.78
C PRO A 24 -2.13 18.10 -0.50
N ALA A 25 -3.37 18.57 -0.34
CA ALA A 25 -4.24 18.20 0.78
C ALA A 25 -4.62 16.71 0.74
N GLU A 26 -5.09 16.21 -0.41
CA GLU A 26 -5.44 14.79 -0.61
C GLU A 26 -4.25 13.86 -0.32
N ALA A 27 -3.03 14.27 -0.70
CA ALA A 27 -1.82 13.49 -0.44
C ALA A 27 -1.50 13.40 1.07
N LEU A 28 -1.73 14.49 1.82
CA LEU A 28 -1.53 14.52 3.27
C LEU A 28 -2.59 13.68 3.97
N GLU A 29 -3.85 13.79 3.54
CA GLU A 29 -4.97 12.98 4.05
C GLU A 29 -4.76 11.49 3.80
N ALA A 30 -4.32 11.12 2.60
CA ALA A 30 -3.95 9.74 2.29
C ALA A 30 -2.84 9.22 3.20
N ALA A 31 -1.78 10.01 3.44
CA ALA A 31 -0.69 9.61 4.33
C ALA A 31 -1.15 9.46 5.80
N PHE A 32 -2.02 10.35 6.27
CA PHE A 32 -2.62 10.25 7.59
C PHE A 32 -3.49 8.98 7.71
N LEU A 33 -4.35 8.72 6.73
CA LEU A 33 -5.20 7.54 6.70
C LEU A 33 -4.39 6.24 6.62
N GLU A 34 -3.28 6.21 5.86
CA GLU A 34 -2.37 5.07 5.84
C GLU A 34 -1.87 4.75 7.25
N GLN A 35 -1.48 5.75 8.04
CA GLN A 35 -1.05 5.54 9.43
C GLN A 35 -2.19 5.07 10.33
N MET A 36 -3.40 5.59 10.15
CA MET A 36 -4.57 5.18 10.93
C MET A 36 -5.04 3.74 10.62
N LEU A 37 -4.75 3.23 9.43
CA LEU A 37 -5.05 1.85 9.04
C LEU A 37 -4.07 0.83 9.63
N THR A 38 -2.84 1.24 9.98
CA THR A 38 -1.82 0.36 10.59
C THR A 38 -2.32 -0.37 11.85
N PRO A 39 -2.85 0.33 12.89
CA PRO A 39 -3.32 -0.33 14.11
C PRO A 39 -4.63 -1.08 13.93
N MET A 40 -5.45 -0.72 12.93
CA MET A 40 -6.69 -1.46 12.65
C MET A 40 -6.40 -2.88 12.18
N GLY A 41 -5.19 -3.13 11.69
CA GLY A 41 -4.77 -4.44 11.22
C GLY A 41 -5.80 -4.95 10.23
N LEU A 42 -5.80 -4.44 9.00
CA LEU A 42 -6.35 -5.16 7.85
C LEU A 42 -5.61 -6.50 7.81
N ARG A 43 -5.94 -7.44 8.69
CA ARG A 43 -5.12 -8.63 8.90
C ARG A 43 -5.05 -9.31 7.56
N ALA A 44 -3.84 -9.61 7.11
CA ALA A 44 -3.66 -10.56 6.03
C ALA A 44 -4.51 -11.77 6.44
N ARG A 45 -5.57 -12.02 5.67
CA ARG A 45 -6.53 -13.04 6.05
C ARG A 45 -5.76 -14.34 6.02
N GLU A 46 -5.56 -14.95 7.19
CA GLU A 46 -4.89 -16.26 7.30
C GLU A 46 -5.54 -17.19 6.27
N GLY A 47 -4.78 -17.53 5.23
CA GLY A 47 -5.27 -18.05 3.98
C GLY A 47 -4.10 -18.41 3.06
N THR A 48 -4.40 -18.83 1.83
CA THR A 48 -3.46 -19.45 0.87
C THR A 48 -2.16 -18.68 0.61
N LEU A 49 -2.12 -17.38 0.92
CA LEU A 49 -0.90 -16.56 0.93
C LEU A 49 -0.35 -16.59 2.37
N SER A 50 0.63 -17.47 2.65
CA SER A 50 1.14 -17.69 4.01
C SER A 50 2.62 -17.35 4.14
N GLY A 51 2.91 -16.29 4.90
CA GLY A 51 4.15 -15.99 5.62
C GLY A 51 5.34 -15.48 4.81
N GLY A 52 5.19 -15.25 3.50
CA GLY A 52 6.30 -14.86 2.62
C GLY A 52 6.52 -13.34 2.55
N ALA A 53 7.74 -12.90 2.20
CA ALA A 53 8.07 -11.48 2.01
C ALA A 53 7.15 -10.75 1.00
N GLY A 54 6.60 -11.48 0.02
CA GLY A 54 5.62 -10.94 -0.93
C GLY A 54 4.27 -10.62 -0.30
N GLU A 55 3.84 -11.34 0.74
CA GLU A 55 2.58 -11.09 1.45
C GLU A 55 2.65 -9.77 2.23
N SER A 56 3.78 -9.51 2.92
CA SER A 56 3.99 -8.25 3.62
C SER A 56 4.01 -7.06 2.66
N GLN A 57 4.64 -7.20 1.48
CA GLN A 57 4.62 -6.17 0.44
C GLN A 57 3.22 -5.94 -0.14
N PHE A 58 2.46 -7.02 -0.36
CA PHE A 58 1.09 -6.95 -0.83
C PHE A 58 0.16 -6.27 0.19
N HIS A 59 0.37 -6.56 1.48
CA HIS A 59 -0.36 -5.94 2.57
C HIS A 59 -0.12 -4.42 2.64
N SER A 60 1.15 -4.00 2.62
CA SER A 60 1.51 -2.57 2.56
C SER A 60 0.92 -1.88 1.33
N PHE A 61 0.95 -2.54 0.17
CA PHE A 61 0.34 -2.01 -1.04
C PHE A 61 -1.18 -1.82 -0.89
N LEU A 62 -1.91 -2.82 -0.37
CA LEU A 62 -3.35 -2.71 -0.15
C LEU A 62 -3.68 -1.57 0.83
N GLN A 63 -2.92 -1.45 1.92
CA GLN A 63 -3.11 -0.39 2.89
C GLN A 63 -2.95 1.01 2.25
N GLN A 64 -1.93 1.19 1.41
CA GLN A 64 -1.73 2.43 0.65
C GLN A 64 -2.88 2.73 -0.33
N GLN A 65 -3.39 1.71 -1.03
CA GLN A 65 -4.51 1.90 -1.94
C GLN A 65 -5.81 2.23 -1.20
N TYR A 66 -6.09 1.58 -0.07
CA TYR A 66 -7.25 1.90 0.76
C TYR A 66 -7.19 3.33 1.27
N ALA A 67 -6.04 3.76 1.79
CA ALA A 67 -5.87 5.13 2.28
C ALA A 67 -6.15 6.18 1.19
N ARG A 68 -5.65 5.95 -0.03
CA ARG A 68 -5.90 6.81 -1.19
C ARG A 68 -7.37 6.85 -1.60
N LEU A 69 -8.01 5.70 -1.70
CA LEU A 69 -9.44 5.63 -2.06
C LEU A 69 -10.32 6.26 -0.98
N LEU A 70 -9.91 6.18 0.29
CA LEU A 70 -10.60 6.86 1.38
C LEU A 70 -10.44 8.37 1.27
N SER A 71 -9.25 8.92 1.03
CA SER A 71 -9.05 10.37 0.87
C SER A 71 -9.81 10.96 -0.33
N GLU A 72 -10.10 10.15 -1.35
CA GLU A 72 -10.95 10.60 -2.48
C GLU A 72 -12.45 10.65 -2.10
N ARG A 73 -12.86 9.96 -1.03
CA ARG A 73 -14.25 9.85 -0.59
C ARG A 73 -14.58 10.62 0.67
N ILE A 74 -13.59 10.88 1.51
CA ILE A 74 -13.74 11.60 2.78
C ILE A 74 -12.81 12.81 2.75
N ASP A 75 -13.34 13.94 3.21
CA ASP A 75 -12.59 15.17 3.40
C ASP A 75 -12.26 15.32 4.88
N LEU A 76 -10.98 15.18 5.24
CA LEU A 76 -10.52 15.37 6.61
C LEU A 76 -10.15 16.83 6.91
N ARG A 77 -10.13 17.69 5.89
CA ARG A 77 -9.69 19.09 5.97
C ARG A 77 -8.31 19.23 6.61
N LEU A 78 -7.37 18.39 6.18
CA LEU A 78 -5.96 18.54 6.55
C LEU A 78 -5.29 19.56 5.62
N GLU A 79 -5.91 20.73 5.51
CA GLU A 79 -5.34 21.88 4.84
C GLU A 79 -4.38 22.57 5.82
N GLY A 80 -3.11 22.67 5.40
CA GLY A 80 -2.07 23.27 6.23
C GLY A 80 -2.51 24.65 6.69
N ALA A 81 -2.62 24.85 8.01
CA ALA A 81 -2.97 26.14 8.59
C ALA A 81 -2.05 27.22 8.02
N LYS A 82 -2.60 28.12 7.20
CA LYS A 82 -1.92 29.39 6.92
C LYS A 82 -1.83 30.13 8.25
N GLN A 83 -0.64 30.12 8.84
CA GLN A 83 -0.27 31.07 9.89
C GLN A 83 -0.08 32.46 9.29
#